data_AF-A0A3D4UUU6-F1
#
_entry.id   AF-A0A3D4UUU6-F1
#
_cell.length_a   1.000
_cell.length_b   1.000
_cell.length_c   1.000
_cell.angle_alpha   90.00
_cell.angle_beta   90.00
_cell.angle_gamma   90.00
#
_symmetry.space_group_name_H-M   'P 1'
#
loop_
_entity.id
_entity.type
_entity.pdbx_description
1 polymer ?
#
loop_
_entity_poly.entity_id
_entity_poly.type
_entity_poly.pdbx_seq_one_letter_code
_entity_poly.pdbx_strand_id
1 'polypeptide(L)'
;GRGDVKFTYIDPFRVYASPSSRDRWFSDSDGLILSTILTGEQAVNLYPELGDKVDPLTGETIPGLINDISGFTYDEEDYPSSQNKNSMSVFTPADVKDKDYYQVKKYQVLERFYKVKVPFYRVINMKTQEEDILSQEEYAVFFQTNSEAIEIGSYKAIEVLQTRVKVCASMGEVVLYEQILNTDDYPIVPLPNIWTGTPYPKSDVSRARPMQRLLNKLWSLALSHAQASAGLKLLVPLGSVDDIDQLEKDWANPNAVIEVDSSQGEPHYPAPQPLAGEFYRLIQQSEFYIDFIFGLPEMMHGFAEKAPETMRATERMIALGSERPKSKLRDIEFSINKLGKVLYNLSKGHYTYKKIFRLTQPNNNITEVMANFYTDVSGAILDLKKERHMLDQHDVRIESGSTMPSSKYAELAVYLEAYQMGIVDKYEVLKKNPELFDKEGIMRRTEEKQLLQQQIQAMSEQIKNLQGDLQT
;
A
#
# COMPACT_ATOMS: atom_id res chain seq x y z
N GLY A 1 -9.47 -19.60 -17.52
CA GLY A 1 -10.24 -20.85 -17.71
C GLY A 1 -10.19 -21.82 -16.53
N ARG A 2 -9.44 -21.59 -15.44
CA ARG A 2 -9.45 -22.44 -14.23
C ARG A 2 -9.44 -21.65 -12.90
N GLY A 3 -9.66 -20.33 -12.99
CA GLY A 3 -9.57 -19.38 -11.88
C GLY A 3 -8.13 -19.14 -11.41
N ASP A 4 -7.78 -17.88 -11.19
CA ASP A 4 -6.52 -17.47 -10.56
C ASP A 4 -6.87 -16.53 -9.42
N VAL A 5 -6.14 -16.62 -8.31
CA VAL A 5 -6.27 -15.63 -7.23
C VAL A 5 -5.63 -14.33 -7.70
N LYS A 6 -6.46 -13.31 -7.89
CA LYS A 6 -6.06 -11.97 -8.33
C LYS A 6 -6.19 -11.00 -7.16
N PHE A 7 -5.20 -10.12 -7.01
CA PHE A 7 -5.35 -8.94 -6.17
C PHE A 7 -5.80 -7.76 -7.04
N THR A 8 -6.75 -6.97 -6.55
CA THR A 8 -7.23 -5.76 -7.21
C THR A 8 -7.11 -4.59 -6.25
N TYR A 9 -6.79 -3.43 -6.81
CA TYR A 9 -6.86 -2.18 -6.07
C TYR A 9 -8.33 -1.78 -5.90
N ILE A 10 -8.69 -1.36 -4.69
CA ILE A 10 -10.01 -0.87 -4.34
C ILE A 10 -9.83 0.57 -3.84
N ASP A 11 -10.74 1.45 -4.23
CA ASP A 11 -10.77 2.81 -3.71
C ASP A 11 -11.07 2.80 -2.19
N PRO A 12 -10.20 3.35 -1.33
CA PRO A 12 -10.40 3.35 0.12
C PRO A 12 -11.72 3.99 0.56
N PHE A 13 -12.27 4.95 -0.18
CA PHE A 13 -13.53 5.62 0.18
C PHE A 13 -14.77 4.70 0.09
N ARG A 14 -14.64 3.57 -0.60
CA ARG A 14 -15.70 2.56 -0.74
C ARG A 14 -15.71 1.54 0.40
N VAL A 15 -14.67 1.54 1.24
CA VAL A 15 -14.50 0.56 2.31
C VAL A 15 -14.87 1.20 3.64
N TYR A 16 -15.85 0.60 4.30
CA TYR A 16 -16.27 0.98 5.64
C TYR A 16 -15.85 -0.09 6.62
N ALA A 17 -14.94 0.27 7.53
CA ALA A 17 -14.55 -0.56 8.66
C ALA A 17 -15.33 -0.17 9.92
N SER A 18 -15.48 -1.10 10.86
CA SER A 18 -16.13 -0.79 12.14
C SER A 18 -15.34 0.30 12.88
N PRO A 19 -15.96 1.41 13.32
CA PRO A 19 -15.27 2.48 14.04
C PRO A 19 -14.58 2.04 15.34
N SER A 20 -14.96 0.88 15.89
CA SER A 20 -14.36 0.28 17.09
C SER A 20 -13.00 -0.35 16.85
N SER A 21 -12.64 -0.65 15.60
CA SER A 21 -11.39 -1.32 15.26
C SER A 21 -10.18 -0.44 15.58
N ARG A 22 -9.22 -1.02 16.30
CA ARG A 22 -7.97 -0.41 16.73
C ARG A 22 -6.75 -1.10 16.11
N ASP A 23 -6.94 -2.25 15.49
CA ASP A 23 -5.90 -2.87 14.69
C ASP A 23 -5.76 -2.16 13.35
N ARG A 24 -4.50 -1.99 12.93
CA ARG A 24 -4.14 -1.31 11.69
C ARG A 24 -4.69 -2.03 10.45
N TRP A 25 -4.81 -3.36 10.52
CA TRP A 25 -5.22 -4.22 9.41
C TRP A 25 -6.62 -4.79 9.59
N PHE A 26 -7.43 -4.20 10.46
CA PHE A 26 -8.81 -4.58 10.71
C PHE A 26 -9.00 -6.01 11.25
N SER A 27 -7.98 -6.65 11.82
CA SER A 27 -8.13 -8.01 12.34
C SER A 27 -9.12 -8.10 13.51
N ASP A 28 -9.31 -6.99 14.24
CA ASP A 28 -10.25 -6.84 15.35
C ASP A 28 -11.60 -6.24 14.94
N SER A 29 -11.79 -5.88 13.66
CA SER A 29 -13.07 -5.34 13.20
C SER A 29 -14.17 -6.41 13.29
N ASP A 30 -15.37 -6.02 13.71
CA ASP A 30 -16.54 -6.92 13.72
C ASP A 30 -16.97 -7.28 12.28
N GLY A 31 -16.81 -6.33 11.37
CA GLY A 31 -17.00 -6.54 9.95
C GLY A 31 -16.44 -5.40 9.10
N LEU A 32 -16.36 -5.66 7.81
CA LEU A 32 -16.03 -4.67 6.78
C LEU A 32 -17.17 -4.63 5.78
N ILE A 33 -17.48 -3.45 5.26
CA ILE A 33 -18.47 -3.26 4.21
C ILE A 33 -17.76 -2.65 3.02
N LEU A 34 -17.87 -3.28 1.86
CA LEU A 34 -17.44 -2.74 0.58
C LEU A 34 -18.67 -2.28 -0.18
N SER A 35 -18.71 -0.99 -0.52
CA SER A 35 -19.73 -0.40 -1.39
C SER A 35 -19.27 -0.39 -2.84
N THR A 36 -20.05 -0.99 -3.72
CA THR A 36 -19.83 -0.92 -5.17
C THR A 36 -21.08 -0.38 -5.84
N ILE A 37 -20.94 0.79 -6.48
CA ILE A 37 -22.01 1.41 -7.26
C ILE A 37 -21.91 0.89 -8.70
N LEU A 38 -22.99 0.28 -9.19
CA LEU A 38 -23.10 -0.29 -10.53
C LEU A 38 -24.24 0.36 -11.30
N THR A 39 -24.14 0.42 -12.62
CA THR A 39 -25.31 0.73 -13.46
C THR A 39 -26.23 -0.49 -13.54
N GLY A 40 -27.52 -0.29 -13.85
CA GLY A 40 -28.46 -1.41 -14.03
C GLY A 40 -27.97 -2.47 -15.03
N GLU A 41 -27.42 -2.06 -16.17
CA GLU A 41 -26.85 -2.98 -17.16
C GLU A 41 -25.63 -3.75 -16.60
N GLN A 42 -24.75 -3.09 -15.85
CA GLN A 42 -23.62 -3.75 -15.20
C GLN A 42 -24.08 -4.75 -14.13
N ALA A 43 -25.13 -4.41 -13.37
CA ALA A 43 -25.70 -5.30 -12.37
C ALA A 43 -26.30 -6.56 -13.00
N VAL A 44 -27.05 -6.42 -14.11
CA VAL A 44 -27.60 -7.57 -14.85
C VAL A 44 -26.48 -8.40 -15.51
N ASN A 45 -25.43 -7.76 -16.04
CA ASN A 45 -24.28 -8.48 -16.61
C ASN A 45 -23.51 -9.30 -15.57
N LEU A 46 -23.36 -8.77 -14.35
CA LEU A 46 -22.69 -9.46 -13.25
C LEU A 46 -23.58 -10.51 -12.58
N TYR A 47 -24.87 -10.21 -12.44
CA TYR A 47 -25.88 -11.06 -11.82
C TYR A 47 -27.07 -11.24 -12.78
N PRO A 48 -26.95 -12.18 -13.75
CA PRO A 48 -28.00 -12.42 -14.74
C PRO A 48 -29.35 -12.79 -14.12
N GLU A 49 -29.36 -13.29 -12.88
CA GLU A 49 -30.56 -13.66 -12.14
C GLU A 49 -31.49 -12.48 -11.83
N LEU A 50 -30.96 -11.25 -11.84
CA LEU A 50 -31.70 -10.01 -11.57
C LEU A 50 -32.41 -9.46 -12.81
N GLY A 51 -31.99 -9.90 -14.01
CA GLY A 51 -32.56 -9.45 -15.28
C GLY A 51 -33.92 -10.06 -15.59
N ASP A 52 -34.55 -9.55 -16.65
CA ASP A 52 -35.84 -10.07 -17.12
C ASP A 52 -35.70 -11.53 -17.57
N LYS A 53 -36.64 -12.37 -17.14
CA LYS A 53 -36.69 -13.79 -17.53
C LYS A 53 -37.85 -14.01 -18.48
N VAL A 54 -37.61 -14.76 -19.56
CA VAL A 54 -38.67 -15.22 -20.45
C VAL A 54 -39.19 -16.55 -19.93
N ASP A 55 -40.48 -16.65 -19.67
CA ASP A 55 -41.10 -17.91 -19.24
C ASP A 55 -41.06 -18.91 -20.42
N PRO A 56 -40.45 -20.09 -20.26
CA PRO A 56 -40.35 -21.08 -21.33
C PRO A 56 -41.70 -21.68 -21.76
N LEU A 57 -42.78 -21.52 -20.98
CA LEU A 57 -44.08 -22.11 -21.28
C LEU A 57 -45.06 -21.13 -21.95
N THR A 58 -45.01 -19.84 -21.61
CA THR A 58 -45.97 -18.82 -22.06
C THR A 58 -45.36 -17.80 -23.03
N GLY A 59 -44.03 -17.70 -23.11
CA GLY A 59 -43.35 -16.74 -23.96
C GLY A 59 -43.49 -15.27 -23.50
N GLU A 60 -44.05 -15.06 -22.31
CA GLU A 60 -44.19 -13.74 -21.70
C GLU A 60 -42.90 -13.35 -20.94
N THR A 61 -42.53 -12.08 -21.01
CA THR A 61 -41.40 -11.51 -20.27
C THR A 61 -41.83 -11.22 -18.83
N ILE A 62 -41.27 -11.95 -17.88
CA ILE A 62 -41.43 -11.67 -16.46
C ILE A 62 -40.45 -10.54 -16.12
N PRO A 63 -40.92 -9.37 -15.64
CA PRO A 63 -40.04 -8.28 -15.26
C PRO A 63 -39.07 -8.75 -14.15
N GLY A 64 -37.78 -8.49 -14.34
CA GLY A 64 -36.73 -8.89 -13.42
C GLY A 64 -36.81 -8.14 -12.09
N LEU A 65 -36.30 -8.76 -11.03
CA LEU A 65 -36.25 -8.19 -9.67
C LEU A 65 -35.56 -6.82 -9.63
N ILE A 66 -34.73 -6.49 -10.63
CA ILE A 66 -34.04 -5.20 -10.71
C ILE A 66 -35.00 -4.01 -10.74
N ASN A 67 -36.22 -4.16 -11.25
CA ASN A 67 -37.20 -3.08 -11.33
C ASN A 67 -37.87 -2.75 -9.99
N ASP A 68 -37.94 -3.74 -9.09
CA ASP A 68 -38.52 -3.61 -7.75
C ASP A 68 -37.52 -3.10 -6.72
N ILE A 69 -36.22 -3.15 -7.03
CA ILE A 69 -35.17 -2.70 -6.12
C ILE A 69 -35.08 -1.17 -6.17
N SER A 70 -35.05 -0.56 -4.98
CA SER A 70 -34.86 0.88 -4.83
C SER A 70 -33.55 1.32 -5.49
N GLY A 71 -33.65 2.20 -6.48
CA GLY A 71 -32.49 2.80 -7.14
C GLY A 71 -31.73 3.73 -6.19
N PHE A 72 -30.40 3.69 -6.27
CA PHE A 72 -29.52 4.61 -5.58
C PHE A 72 -29.58 5.99 -6.26
N THR A 73 -29.97 7.03 -5.50
CA THR A 73 -30.22 8.36 -6.04
C THR A 73 -28.96 9.23 -6.02
N TYR A 74 -28.85 10.17 -6.96
CA TYR A 74 -27.66 10.97 -7.29
C TYR A 74 -27.08 11.81 -6.13
N ASP A 75 -27.83 12.03 -5.06
CA ASP A 75 -27.43 12.86 -3.92
C ASP A 75 -26.53 12.13 -2.90
N GLU A 76 -26.30 10.82 -3.06
CA GLU A 76 -25.63 9.96 -2.07
C GLU A 76 -24.31 9.35 -2.56
N GLU A 77 -23.60 9.94 -3.54
CA GLU A 77 -22.32 9.34 -3.99
C GLU A 77 -21.30 9.16 -2.84
N ASP A 78 -20.67 7.97 -2.76
CA ASP A 78 -19.68 7.58 -1.73
C ASP A 78 -18.39 8.44 -1.72
N TYR A 79 -18.26 9.37 -2.66
CA TYR A 79 -17.13 10.27 -2.79
C TYR A 79 -17.63 11.72 -2.80
N PRO A 80 -16.91 12.64 -2.13
CA PRO A 80 -17.28 14.04 -2.11
C PRO A 80 -17.31 14.57 -3.55
N SER A 81 -18.47 15.04 -3.99
CA SER A 81 -18.60 15.63 -5.31
C SER A 81 -17.59 16.79 -5.44
N SER A 82 -16.89 16.87 -6.57
CA SER A 82 -15.95 17.96 -6.84
C SER A 82 -16.64 19.30 -7.06
N GLN A 83 -17.97 19.33 -6.98
CA GLN A 83 -18.80 20.45 -7.36
C GLN A 83 -19.68 20.88 -6.18
N ASN A 84 -19.16 21.83 -5.40
CA ASN A 84 -20.01 22.93 -4.93
C ASN A 84 -20.45 23.77 -6.15
N LYS A 85 -21.25 23.20 -7.05
CA LYS A 85 -21.99 23.97 -8.06
C LYS A 85 -23.43 24.04 -7.62
N ASN A 86 -23.81 25.22 -7.13
CA ASN A 86 -25.21 25.57 -6.91
C ASN A 86 -25.86 25.99 -8.24
N SER A 87 -25.91 25.07 -9.21
CA SER A 87 -26.61 25.29 -10.48
C SER A 87 -27.55 24.12 -10.71
N MET A 88 -28.80 24.30 -10.28
CA MET A 88 -29.90 23.42 -10.64
C MET A 88 -30.26 23.70 -12.10
N SER A 89 -30.03 22.75 -13.00
CA SER A 89 -30.51 22.87 -14.38
C SER A 89 -32.03 22.66 -14.40
N VAL A 90 -32.78 23.75 -14.51
CA VAL A 90 -34.24 23.70 -14.68
C VAL A 90 -34.54 23.40 -16.15
N PHE A 91 -35.25 22.30 -16.41
CA PHE A 91 -35.70 21.93 -17.75
C PHE A 91 -37.19 22.23 -17.93
N THR A 92 -37.57 22.61 -19.15
CA THR A 92 -38.99 22.78 -19.50
C THR A 92 -39.61 21.43 -19.86
N PRO A 93 -40.93 21.21 -19.65
CA PRO A 93 -41.60 19.94 -19.98
C PRO A 93 -41.47 19.49 -21.45
N ALA A 94 -41.16 20.41 -22.36
CA ALA A 94 -40.95 20.12 -23.78
C ALA A 94 -39.60 19.44 -24.07
N ASP A 95 -38.56 19.72 -23.28
CA ASP A 95 -37.22 19.13 -23.45
C ASP A 95 -37.09 17.72 -22.84
N VAL A 96 -38.09 17.29 -22.06
CA VAL A 96 -38.06 16.07 -21.22
C VAL A 96 -38.80 14.90 -21.88
N LYS A 97 -39.64 15.14 -22.90
CA LYS A 97 -40.54 14.13 -23.47
C LYS A 97 -39.83 13.01 -24.24
N ASP A 98 -38.75 13.33 -24.94
CA ASP A 98 -37.99 12.38 -25.78
C ASP A 98 -36.54 12.17 -25.28
N LYS A 99 -36.14 12.90 -24.24
CA LYS A 99 -34.94 12.54 -23.49
C LYS A 99 -35.36 11.44 -22.54
N ASP A 100 -35.06 10.22 -22.93
CA ASP A 100 -34.88 9.12 -22.00
C ASP A 100 -33.75 9.53 -21.07
N TYR A 101 -34.07 10.35 -20.05
CA TYR A 101 -33.32 10.37 -18.82
C TYR A 101 -33.53 8.97 -18.23
N TYR A 102 -32.79 8.01 -18.78
CA TYR A 102 -31.93 7.21 -17.94
C TYR A 102 -31.11 8.22 -17.11
N GLN A 103 -31.73 8.78 -16.06
CA GLN A 103 -31.19 8.58 -14.73
C GLN A 103 -30.84 7.10 -14.72
N VAL A 104 -29.61 6.77 -15.13
CA VAL A 104 -29.14 5.39 -15.15
C VAL A 104 -29.32 4.97 -13.71
N LYS A 105 -30.38 4.19 -13.43
CA LYS A 105 -30.66 3.73 -12.07
C LYS A 105 -29.38 3.04 -11.64
N LYS A 106 -28.70 3.67 -10.69
CA LYS A 106 -27.50 3.12 -10.09
C LYS A 106 -28.00 2.19 -9.00
N TYR A 107 -27.32 1.07 -8.82
CA TYR A 107 -27.59 0.16 -7.73
C TYR A 107 -26.33 0.06 -6.88
N GLN A 108 -26.51 0.11 -5.57
CA GLN A 108 -25.43 -0.06 -4.62
C GLN A 108 -25.41 -1.51 -4.16
N VAL A 109 -24.32 -2.21 -4.47
CA VAL A 109 -24.03 -3.53 -3.93
C VAL A 109 -23.16 -3.35 -2.69
N LEU A 110 -23.66 -3.84 -1.55
CA LEU A 110 -22.94 -3.85 -0.29
C LEU A 110 -22.45 -5.26 -0.01
N GLU A 111 -21.13 -5.45 -0.05
CA GLU A 111 -20.50 -6.71 0.35
C GLU A 111 -20.04 -6.59 1.81
N ARG A 112 -20.69 -7.35 2.68
CA ARG A 112 -20.37 -7.39 4.11
C ARG A 112 -19.48 -8.60 4.41
N PHE A 113 -18.31 -8.34 4.95
CA PHE A 113 -17.36 -9.34 5.43
C PHE A 113 -17.44 -9.40 6.94
N TYR A 114 -17.71 -10.57 7.52
CA TYR A 114 -17.73 -10.76 8.98
C TYR A 114 -17.19 -12.15 9.36
N LYS A 115 -16.69 -12.28 10.59
CA LYS A 115 -16.10 -13.53 11.07
C LYS A 115 -17.17 -14.45 11.63
N VAL A 116 -17.17 -15.71 11.21
CA VAL A 116 -18.08 -16.76 11.67
C VAL A 116 -17.27 -17.97 12.13
N LYS A 117 -17.75 -18.65 13.18
CA LYS A 117 -17.18 -19.93 13.62
C LYS A 117 -17.85 -21.05 12.83
N VAL A 118 -17.06 -21.77 12.03
CA VAL A 118 -17.51 -22.86 11.17
C VAL A 118 -16.98 -24.18 11.75
N PRO A 119 -17.80 -25.24 11.85
CA PRO A 119 -17.35 -26.54 12.31
C PRO A 119 -16.51 -27.26 11.24
N PHE A 120 -15.32 -27.69 11.64
CA PHE A 120 -14.44 -28.58 10.88
C PHE A 120 -14.25 -29.89 11.64
N TYR A 121 -13.97 -30.97 10.93
CA TYR A 121 -13.72 -32.28 11.54
C TYR A 121 -12.25 -32.65 11.41
N ARG A 122 -11.56 -32.79 12.55
CA ARG A 122 -10.22 -33.37 12.60
C ARG A 122 -10.36 -34.89 12.63
N VAL A 123 -9.96 -35.55 11.55
CA VAL A 123 -9.94 -37.00 11.42
C VAL A 123 -8.53 -37.49 11.70
N ILE A 124 -8.39 -38.36 12.69
CA ILE A 124 -7.12 -38.98 13.07
C ILE A 124 -7.18 -40.45 12.69
N ASN A 125 -6.22 -40.92 11.88
CA ASN A 125 -6.04 -42.33 11.59
C ASN A 125 -5.24 -43.00 12.72
N MET A 126 -5.83 -43.94 13.45
CA MET A 126 -5.17 -44.58 14.59
C MET A 126 -3.99 -45.48 14.19
N LYS A 127 -3.89 -45.91 12.92
CA LYS A 127 -2.80 -46.77 12.43
C LYS A 127 -1.60 -45.97 11.93
N THR A 128 -1.82 -44.89 11.19
CA THR A 128 -0.75 -44.07 10.60
C THR A 128 -0.41 -42.83 11.42
N GLN A 129 -1.22 -42.50 12.43
CA GLN A 129 -1.17 -41.25 13.19
C GLN A 129 -1.26 -39.98 12.31
N GLU A 130 -1.72 -40.12 11.07
CA GLU A 130 -1.95 -38.99 10.20
C GLU A 130 -3.23 -38.25 10.61
N GLU A 131 -3.15 -36.93 10.54
CA GLU A 131 -4.23 -36.02 10.90
C GLU A 131 -4.65 -35.21 9.68
N ASP A 132 -5.93 -35.28 9.35
CA ASP A 132 -6.52 -34.47 8.30
C ASP A 132 -7.67 -33.63 8.87
N ILE A 133 -7.77 -32.38 8.43
CA ILE A 133 -8.89 -31.50 8.78
C ILE A 133 -9.81 -31.44 7.56
N LEU A 134 -11.08 -31.79 7.73
CA LEU A 134 -12.09 -31.83 6.67
C LEU A 134 -13.20 -30.81 6.94
N SER A 135 -13.74 -30.23 5.86
CA SER A 135 -14.98 -29.45 5.95
C SER A 135 -16.17 -30.35 6.24
N GLN A 136 -17.31 -29.78 6.63
CA GLN A 136 -18.53 -30.54 6.87
C GLN A 136 -18.98 -31.35 5.65
N GLU A 137 -18.89 -30.77 4.45
CA GLU A 137 -19.26 -31.44 3.20
C GLU A 137 -18.30 -32.60 2.88
N GLU A 138 -17.00 -32.38 3.04
CA GLU A 138 -15.99 -33.42 2.82
C GLU A 138 -16.08 -34.54 3.84
N TYR A 139 -16.38 -34.20 5.10
CA TYR A 139 -16.61 -35.17 6.13
C TYR A 139 -17.85 -36.02 5.83
N ALA A 140 -18.92 -35.45 5.29
CA ALA A 140 -20.10 -36.22 4.88
C ALA A 140 -19.76 -37.25 3.79
N VAL A 141 -18.97 -36.85 2.78
CA VAL A 141 -18.50 -37.76 1.72
C VAL A 141 -17.55 -38.84 2.29
N PHE A 142 -16.64 -38.44 3.18
CA PHE A 142 -15.73 -39.36 3.86
C PHE A 142 -16.49 -40.36 4.72
N PHE A 143 -17.49 -39.91 5.48
CA PHE A 143 -18.35 -40.74 6.31
C PHE A 143 -19.14 -41.76 5.48
N GLN A 144 -19.68 -41.35 4.33
CA GLN A 144 -20.38 -42.25 3.41
C GLN A 144 -19.46 -43.32 2.82
N THR A 145 -18.21 -42.94 2.50
CA THR A 145 -17.24 -43.86 1.87
C THR A 145 -16.61 -44.82 2.89
N ASN A 146 -16.40 -44.37 4.13
CA ASN A 146 -15.60 -45.06 5.15
C ASN A 146 -16.40 -45.40 6.42
N SER A 147 -17.72 -45.54 6.32
CA SER A 147 -18.62 -45.81 7.46
C SER A 147 -18.14 -46.99 8.32
N GLU A 148 -17.84 -48.13 7.70
CA GLU A 148 -17.37 -49.35 8.39
C GLU A 148 -16.04 -49.13 9.12
N ALA A 149 -15.12 -48.35 8.55
CA ALA A 149 -13.81 -48.08 9.15
C ALA A 149 -13.88 -47.14 10.36
N ILE A 150 -14.87 -46.26 10.39
CA ILE A 150 -15.16 -45.39 11.53
C ILE A 150 -15.80 -46.21 12.66
N GLU A 151 -16.74 -47.10 12.35
CA GLU A 151 -17.39 -47.98 13.34
C GLU A 151 -16.42 -48.96 14.00
N ILE A 152 -15.45 -49.47 13.23
CA ILE A 152 -14.36 -50.33 13.75
C ILE A 152 -13.36 -49.53 14.62
N GLY A 153 -13.48 -48.20 14.68
CA GLY A 153 -12.62 -47.34 15.48
C GLY A 153 -11.23 -47.11 14.87
N SER A 154 -11.05 -47.34 13.57
CA SER A 154 -9.79 -47.05 12.86
C SER A 154 -9.58 -45.54 12.68
N TYR A 155 -10.66 -44.77 12.60
CA TYR A 155 -10.64 -43.32 12.48
C TYR A 155 -11.37 -42.66 13.65
N LYS A 156 -10.76 -41.65 14.26
CA LYS A 156 -11.39 -40.80 15.28
C LYS A 156 -11.65 -39.42 14.69
N ALA A 157 -12.92 -39.03 14.59
CA ALA A 157 -13.31 -37.69 14.17
C ALA A 157 -13.62 -36.81 15.40
N ILE A 158 -13.02 -35.62 15.47
CA ILE A 158 -13.25 -34.63 16.52
C ILE A 158 -13.70 -33.34 15.85
N GLU A 159 -14.82 -32.78 16.30
CA GLU A 159 -15.30 -31.48 15.83
C GLU A 159 -14.45 -30.35 16.43
N VAL A 160 -13.95 -29.46 15.56
CA VAL A 160 -13.15 -28.29 15.89
C VAL A 160 -13.76 -27.08 15.21
N LEU A 161 -14.16 -26.08 16.02
CA LEU A 161 -14.66 -24.81 15.49
C LEU A 161 -13.49 -23.94 15.03
N GLN A 162 -13.44 -23.59 13.76
CA GLN A 162 -12.46 -22.65 13.21
C GLN A 162 -13.14 -21.33 12.81
N THR A 163 -12.45 -20.20 12.98
CA THR A 163 -12.94 -18.90 12.52
C THR A 163 -12.66 -18.71 11.03
N ARG A 164 -13.70 -18.35 10.27
CA ARG A 164 -13.63 -18.07 8.83
C ARG A 164 -14.34 -16.75 8.52
N VAL A 165 -13.93 -16.09 7.46
CA VAL A 165 -14.61 -14.89 6.95
C VAL A 165 -15.76 -15.30 6.04
N LYS A 166 -16.99 -14.84 6.35
CA LYS A 166 -18.16 -14.97 5.50
C LYS A 166 -18.41 -13.65 4.76
N VAL A 167 -18.70 -13.75 3.47
CA VAL A 167 -19.12 -12.65 2.60
C VAL A 167 -20.62 -12.78 2.37
N CYS A 168 -21.34 -11.69 2.57
CA CYS A 168 -22.75 -11.56 2.23
C CYS A 168 -22.88 -10.33 1.33
N ALA A 169 -23.23 -10.53 0.07
CA ALA A 169 -23.48 -9.44 -0.87
C ALA A 169 -24.97 -9.17 -0.94
N SER A 170 -25.37 -7.92 -0.74
CA SER A 170 -26.76 -7.47 -0.80
C SER A 170 -26.89 -6.25 -1.71
N MET A 171 -28.00 -6.19 -2.44
CA MET A 171 -28.39 -5.03 -3.25
C MET A 171 -29.79 -4.59 -2.82
N GLY A 172 -29.87 -3.45 -2.13
CA GLY A 172 -31.10 -3.02 -1.48
C GLY A 172 -31.61 -4.07 -0.49
N GLU A 173 -32.79 -4.61 -0.74
CA GLU A 173 -33.46 -5.62 0.11
C GLU A 173 -33.10 -7.07 -0.28
N VAL A 174 -32.43 -7.28 -1.42
CA VAL A 174 -32.16 -8.61 -1.96
C VAL A 174 -30.74 -9.05 -1.61
N VAL A 175 -30.60 -10.27 -1.07
CA VAL A 175 -29.30 -10.92 -0.91
C VAL A 175 -28.92 -11.57 -2.24
N LEU A 176 -27.76 -11.20 -2.78
CA LEU A 176 -27.25 -11.72 -4.05
C LEU A 176 -26.57 -13.07 -3.85
N TYR A 177 -25.60 -13.13 -2.95
CA TYR A 177 -24.87 -14.36 -2.64
C TYR A 177 -24.30 -14.34 -1.23
N GLU A 178 -24.10 -15.54 -0.69
CA GLU A 178 -23.36 -15.76 0.54
C GLU A 178 -22.26 -16.79 0.32
N GLN A 179 -21.03 -16.50 0.74
CA GLN A 179 -19.90 -17.40 0.59
C GLN A 179 -18.98 -17.36 1.80
N ILE A 180 -18.50 -18.53 2.24
CA ILE A 180 -17.46 -18.64 3.27
C ILE A 180 -16.10 -18.72 2.57
N LEU A 181 -15.19 -17.82 2.92
CA LEU A 181 -13.84 -17.77 2.37
C LEU A 181 -12.89 -18.66 3.18
N ASN A 182 -11.90 -19.23 2.49
CA ASN A 182 -10.84 -20.04 3.11
C ASN A 182 -9.77 -19.17 3.78
N THR A 183 -10.16 -18.19 4.59
CA THR A 183 -9.25 -17.28 5.33
C THR A 183 -9.90 -16.88 6.65
N ASP A 184 -9.08 -16.66 7.67
CA ASP A 184 -9.42 -16.11 8.99
C ASP A 184 -9.29 -14.58 9.03
N ASP A 185 -8.33 -14.05 8.29
CA ASP A 185 -8.12 -12.63 8.06
C ASP A 185 -9.02 -12.09 6.95
N TYR A 186 -9.42 -10.81 7.08
CA TYR A 186 -10.21 -10.14 6.06
C TYR A 186 -9.44 -10.01 4.73
N PRO A 187 -10.10 -10.21 3.58
CA PRO A 187 -9.44 -10.13 2.28
C PRO A 187 -9.09 -8.69 1.85
N ILE A 188 -9.64 -7.69 2.53
CA ILE A 188 -9.36 -6.27 2.29
C ILE A 188 -8.28 -5.82 3.27
N VAL A 189 -7.07 -5.63 2.75
CA VAL A 189 -5.91 -5.19 3.55
C VAL A 189 -5.64 -3.71 3.30
N PRO A 190 -5.74 -2.84 4.32
CA PRO A 190 -5.45 -1.42 4.15
C PRO A 190 -3.93 -1.16 4.03
N LEU A 191 -3.58 -0.12 3.27
CA LEU A 191 -2.23 0.44 3.18
C LEU A 191 -2.21 1.84 3.81
N PRO A 192 -2.28 1.94 5.15
CA PRO A 192 -2.39 3.25 5.80
C PRO A 192 -1.04 3.97 5.79
N ASN A 193 -1.06 5.26 5.41
CA ASN A 193 0.11 6.15 5.46
C ASN A 193 0.46 6.52 6.92
N ILE A 194 -0.46 7.21 7.62
CA ILE A 194 -0.33 7.49 9.06
C ILE A 194 -1.47 6.80 9.79
N TRP A 195 -1.11 5.84 10.64
CA TRP A 195 -2.05 5.22 11.56
C TRP A 195 -2.39 6.17 12.72
N THR A 196 -3.68 6.40 12.97
CA THR A 196 -4.16 7.33 14.01
C THR A 196 -4.82 6.64 15.20
N GLY A 197 -4.71 5.31 15.31
CA GLY A 197 -5.44 4.54 16.33
C GLY A 197 -6.93 4.37 16.02
N THR A 198 -7.34 4.74 14.81
CA THR A 198 -8.69 4.60 14.27
C THR A 198 -8.61 3.96 12.90
N PRO A 199 -9.64 3.22 12.45
CA PRO A 199 -9.64 2.51 11.17
C PRO A 199 -9.41 3.41 9.96
N TYR A 200 -9.66 4.72 10.12
CA TYR A 200 -9.49 5.74 9.10
C TYR A 200 -8.14 6.44 9.24
N PRO A 201 -7.11 6.04 8.47
CA PRO A 201 -5.79 6.65 8.52
C PRO A 201 -5.82 8.08 7.97
N LYS A 202 -4.85 8.89 8.40
CA LYS A 202 -4.66 10.26 7.88
C LYS A 202 -3.52 10.32 6.87
N SER A 203 -3.61 11.29 5.96
CA SER A 203 -2.55 11.61 5.00
C SER A 203 -1.71 12.79 5.49
N ASP A 204 -0.43 12.82 5.13
CA ASP A 204 0.46 13.98 5.34
C ASP A 204 -0.12 15.27 4.75
N VAL A 205 -0.79 15.15 3.59
CA VAL A 205 -1.46 16.27 2.92
C VAL A 205 -2.53 16.89 3.82
N SER A 206 -3.23 16.08 4.63
CA SER A 206 -4.22 16.61 5.58
C SER A 206 -3.57 17.47 6.67
N ARG A 207 -2.32 17.19 7.03
CA ARG A 207 -1.56 17.97 8.03
C ARG A 207 -0.92 19.21 7.41
N ALA A 208 -0.47 19.14 6.15
CA ALA A 208 0.13 20.26 5.44
C ALA A 208 -0.90 21.28 4.92
N ARG A 209 -2.15 20.86 4.67
CA ARG A 209 -3.22 21.69 4.09
C ARG A 209 -3.44 23.05 4.80
N PRO A 210 -3.47 23.16 6.14
CA PRO A 210 -3.64 24.45 6.80
C PRO A 210 -2.46 25.41 6.53
N MET A 211 -1.23 24.89 6.55
CA MET A 211 -0.04 25.68 6.26
C MET A 211 0.01 26.12 4.79
N GLN A 212 -0.36 25.24 3.86
CA GLN A 212 -0.46 25.61 2.44
C GLN A 212 -1.49 26.72 2.20
N ARG A 213 -2.65 26.67 2.88
CA ARG A 213 -3.67 27.73 2.81
C ARG A 213 -3.14 29.06 3.34
N LEU A 214 -2.39 29.02 4.45
CA LEU A 214 -1.73 30.19 5.00
C LEU A 214 -0.70 30.76 4.02
N LEU A 215 0.18 29.93 3.48
CA LEU A 215 1.19 30.29 2.49
C LEU A 215 0.57 30.97 1.26
N ASN A 216 -0.48 30.37 0.69
CA ASN A 216 -1.22 30.95 -0.43
C ASN A 216 -1.80 32.33 -0.08
N LYS A 217 -2.30 32.49 1.15
CA LYS A 217 -2.84 33.77 1.62
C LYS A 217 -1.75 34.83 1.83
N LEU A 218 -0.59 34.44 2.36
CA LEU A 218 0.57 35.33 2.54
C LEU A 218 1.08 35.81 1.19
N TRP A 219 1.27 34.93 0.21
CA TRP A 219 1.67 35.33 -1.14
C TRP A 219 0.65 36.24 -1.81
N SER A 220 -0.65 35.98 -1.64
CA SER A 220 -1.72 36.86 -2.13
C SER A 220 -1.66 38.26 -1.51
N LEU A 221 -1.40 38.36 -0.20
CA LEU A 221 -1.24 39.64 0.48
C LEU A 221 0.04 40.37 0.06
N ALA A 222 1.14 39.64 -0.11
CA ALA A 222 2.41 40.20 -0.58
C ALA A 222 2.25 40.82 -1.97
N LEU A 223 1.58 40.10 -2.88
CA LEU A 223 1.28 40.59 -4.23
C LEU A 223 0.36 41.81 -4.19
N SER A 224 -0.68 41.79 -3.35
CA SER A 224 -1.59 42.93 -3.17
C SER A 224 -0.86 44.15 -2.61
N HIS A 225 0.05 43.97 -1.66
CA HIS A 225 0.89 45.05 -1.14
C HIS A 225 1.83 45.60 -2.21
N ALA A 226 2.49 44.74 -2.99
CA ALA A 226 3.37 45.16 -4.09
C ALA A 226 2.61 45.96 -5.15
N GLN A 227 1.39 45.53 -5.52
CA GLN A 227 0.53 46.26 -6.44
C GLN A 227 0.09 47.61 -5.88
N ALA A 228 -0.35 47.67 -4.62
CA ALA A 228 -0.74 48.93 -3.97
C ALA A 228 0.45 49.89 -3.82
N SER A 229 1.64 49.34 -3.58
CA SER A 229 2.88 50.11 -3.43
C SER A 229 3.42 50.69 -4.74
N ALA A 230 3.07 50.09 -5.89
CA ALA A 230 3.48 50.58 -7.20
C ALA A 230 2.73 51.85 -7.62
N GLY A 231 1.56 52.11 -7.04
CA GLY A 231 0.75 53.31 -7.29
C GLY A 231 1.17 54.49 -6.42
N LEU A 232 2.41 54.94 -6.54
CA LEU A 232 2.92 56.10 -5.79
C LEU A 232 2.15 57.36 -6.20
N LYS A 233 1.56 58.05 -5.21
CA LYS A 233 0.91 59.34 -5.43
C LYS A 233 1.88 60.46 -5.06
N LEU A 234 2.02 61.42 -5.95
CA LEU A 234 2.77 62.65 -5.67
C LEU A 234 1.91 63.56 -4.78
N LEU A 235 2.45 63.96 -3.62
CA LEU A 235 1.81 64.95 -2.76
C LEU A 235 2.51 66.29 -2.94
N VAL A 236 1.76 67.27 -3.43
CA VAL A 236 2.25 68.62 -3.69
C VAL A 236 1.49 69.59 -2.76
N PRO A 237 2.16 70.58 -2.13
CA PRO A 237 1.49 71.61 -1.32
C PRO A 237 0.35 72.32 -2.07
N LEU A 238 -0.73 72.64 -1.35
CA LEU A 238 -1.89 73.32 -1.93
C LEU A 238 -1.49 74.70 -2.47
N GLY A 239 -1.71 74.92 -3.78
CA GLY A 239 -1.44 76.19 -4.45
C GLY A 239 -0.09 76.28 -5.17
N SER A 240 0.72 75.22 -5.18
CA SER A 240 2.01 75.21 -5.90
C SER A 240 1.90 74.79 -7.37
N VAL A 241 0.71 74.45 -7.85
CA VAL A 241 0.45 74.00 -9.23
C VAL A 241 -0.83 74.68 -9.71
N ASP A 242 -0.76 75.39 -10.84
CA ASP A 242 -1.90 76.12 -11.41
C ASP A 242 -2.89 75.18 -12.12
N ASP A 243 -2.40 74.09 -12.73
CA ASP A 243 -3.22 73.10 -13.45
C ASP A 243 -2.74 71.66 -13.16
N ILE A 244 -3.56 70.90 -12.44
CA ILE A 244 -3.25 69.52 -12.00
C ILE A 244 -3.21 68.55 -13.19
N ASP A 245 -4.04 68.78 -14.21
CA ASP A 245 -4.14 67.89 -15.38
C ASP A 245 -2.91 67.96 -16.28
N GLN A 246 -2.22 69.10 -16.32
CA GLN A 246 -0.96 69.26 -17.03
C GLN A 246 0.18 68.58 -16.29
N LEU A 247 0.22 68.73 -14.96
CA LEU A 247 1.21 68.05 -14.13
C LEU A 247 1.14 66.53 -14.29
N GLU A 248 -0.05 65.92 -14.32
CA GLU A 248 -0.18 64.48 -14.52
C GLU A 248 0.34 64.00 -15.90
N LYS A 249 0.16 64.81 -16.95
CA LYS A 249 0.65 64.52 -18.31
C LYS A 249 2.16 64.70 -18.43
N ASP A 250 2.70 65.75 -17.83
CA ASP A 250 4.13 66.02 -17.81
C ASP A 250 4.87 65.02 -16.90
N TRP A 251 4.22 64.58 -15.82
CA TRP A 251 4.70 63.52 -14.95
C TRP A 251 4.79 62.16 -15.66
N ALA A 252 3.87 61.89 -16.59
CA ALA A 252 3.90 60.68 -17.42
C ALA A 252 5.01 60.70 -18.49
N ASN A 253 5.57 61.88 -18.80
CA ASN A 253 6.59 62.08 -19.84
C ASN A 253 8.00 62.21 -19.23
N PRO A 254 8.91 61.24 -19.43
CA PRO A 254 10.23 61.23 -18.77
C PRO A 254 11.19 62.36 -19.20
N ASN A 255 10.87 63.09 -20.27
CA ASN A 255 11.68 64.20 -20.79
C ASN A 255 11.02 65.58 -20.56
N ALA A 256 9.93 65.65 -19.80
CA ALA A 256 9.26 66.91 -19.51
C ALA A 256 10.14 67.77 -18.59
N VAL A 257 10.15 69.09 -18.85
CA VAL A 257 10.82 70.07 -17.99
C VAL A 257 9.77 70.61 -17.02
N ILE A 258 9.96 70.36 -15.73
CA ILE A 258 9.04 70.78 -14.67
C ILE A 258 9.70 71.93 -13.90
N GLU A 259 9.05 73.08 -13.89
CA GLU A 259 9.47 74.24 -13.10
C GLU A 259 9.10 74.00 -11.62
N VAL A 260 10.04 74.25 -10.70
CA VAL A 260 9.86 74.00 -9.26
C VAL A 260 10.04 75.31 -8.50
N ASP A 261 8.98 75.77 -7.84
CA ASP A 261 9.06 76.87 -6.87
C ASP A 261 9.44 76.32 -5.48
N SER A 262 10.67 76.59 -5.05
CA SER A 262 11.21 76.10 -3.77
C SER A 262 10.73 76.90 -2.55
N SER A 263 9.90 77.94 -2.72
CA SER A 263 9.39 78.76 -1.62
C SER A 263 8.21 78.14 -0.85
N GLN A 264 7.48 77.21 -1.48
CA GLN A 264 6.26 76.59 -0.94
C GLN A 264 6.48 75.19 -0.31
N GLY A 265 7.72 74.72 -0.25
CA GLY A 265 8.11 73.42 0.30
C GLY A 265 8.32 72.33 -0.76
N GLU A 266 9.09 71.30 -0.41
CA GLU A 266 9.44 70.23 -1.34
C GLU A 266 8.28 69.23 -1.54
N PRO A 267 8.01 68.76 -2.77
CA PRO A 267 7.07 67.67 -3.01
C PRO A 267 7.49 66.42 -2.25
N HIS A 268 6.55 65.81 -1.52
CA HIS A 268 6.82 64.62 -0.73
C HIS A 268 6.33 63.36 -1.45
N TYR A 269 7.22 62.38 -1.57
CA TYR A 269 6.87 61.03 -1.98
C TYR A 269 6.60 60.19 -0.73
N PRO A 270 5.34 59.82 -0.43
CA PRO A 270 5.10 58.79 0.55
C PRO A 270 5.64 57.47 -0.02
N ALA A 271 6.84 57.09 0.40
CA ALA A 271 7.38 55.77 0.09
C ALA A 271 6.47 54.70 0.73
N PRO A 272 6.15 53.61 0.01
CA PRO A 272 5.35 52.55 0.57
C PRO A 272 6.12 51.99 1.77
N GLN A 273 5.41 51.86 2.89
CA GLN A 273 6.02 51.24 4.04
C GLN A 273 6.41 49.80 3.66
N PRO A 274 7.66 49.38 3.88
CA PRO A 274 8.05 48.01 3.57
C PRO A 274 7.24 47.06 4.46
N LEU A 275 6.90 45.90 3.92
CA LEU A 275 6.32 44.82 4.72
C LEU A 275 7.26 44.50 5.87
N ALA A 276 6.69 44.26 7.06
CA ALA A 276 7.46 43.90 8.24
C ALA A 276 8.33 42.66 7.96
N GLY A 277 9.58 42.64 8.39
CA GLY A 277 10.48 41.49 8.21
C GLY A 277 9.91 40.17 8.76
N GLU A 278 9.08 40.26 9.80
CA GLU A 278 8.34 39.14 10.37
C GLU A 278 7.38 38.46 9.37
N PHE A 279 6.85 39.21 8.41
CA PHE A 279 5.98 38.67 7.36
C PHE A 279 6.74 37.72 6.43
N TYR A 280 7.94 38.12 5.98
CA TYR A 280 8.80 37.27 5.15
C TYR A 280 9.33 36.07 5.94
N ARG A 281 9.63 36.26 7.23
CA ARG A 281 10.00 35.15 8.12
C ARG A 281 8.88 34.12 8.26
N LEU A 282 7.63 34.57 8.33
CA LEU A 282 6.46 33.68 8.42
C LEU A 282 6.26 32.85 7.15
N ILE A 283 6.55 33.40 5.95
CA ILE A 283 6.53 32.65 4.69
C ILE A 283 7.56 31.52 4.74
N GLN A 284 8.80 31.83 5.07
CA GLN A 284 9.89 30.84 5.19
C GLN A 284 9.56 29.77 6.24
N GLN A 285 9.00 30.17 7.39
CA GLN A 285 8.59 29.24 8.43
C GLN A 285 7.45 28.32 7.97
N SER A 286 6.50 28.83 7.18
CA SER A 286 5.40 28.04 6.61
C SER A 286 5.91 27.00 5.63
N GLU A 287 6.84 27.36 4.75
CA GLU A 287 7.51 26.43 3.83
C GLU A 287 8.27 25.35 4.59
N PHE A 288 9.08 25.74 5.59
CA PHE A 288 9.80 24.81 6.45
C PHE A 288 8.88 23.81 7.16
N TYR A 289 7.74 24.26 7.70
CA TYR A 289 6.79 23.36 8.35
C TYR A 289 6.14 22.38 7.38
N ILE A 290 5.89 22.78 6.14
CA ILE A 290 5.36 21.88 5.10
C ILE A 290 6.39 20.78 4.82
N ASP A 291 7.65 21.13 4.58
CA ASP A 291 8.74 20.17 4.34
C ASP A 291 8.96 19.24 5.55
N PHE A 292 8.91 19.81 6.76
CA PHE A 292 9.03 19.04 7.99
C PHE A 292 7.90 18.02 8.17
N ILE A 293 6.66 18.35 7.78
CA ILE A 293 5.50 17.45 7.86
C ILE A 293 5.68 16.28 6.88
N PHE A 294 6.15 16.54 5.66
CA PHE A 294 6.44 15.49 4.69
C PHE A 294 7.66 14.64 5.10
N GLY A 295 8.49 15.16 6.01
CA GLY A 295 9.62 14.42 6.56
C GLY A 295 10.79 14.33 5.57
N LEU A 296 10.91 15.34 4.70
CA LEU A 296 12.03 15.49 3.78
C LEU A 296 13.06 16.42 4.45
N PRO A 297 14.20 15.90 4.93
CA PRO A 297 15.26 16.75 5.47
C PRO A 297 15.85 17.58 4.33
N GLU A 298 16.13 18.86 4.57
CA GLU A 298 16.76 19.75 3.57
C GLU A 298 18.09 19.20 3.02
N MET A 299 18.85 18.44 3.82
CA MET A 299 20.09 17.79 3.34
C MET A 299 19.83 16.73 2.26
N MET A 300 18.64 16.12 2.24
CA MET A 300 18.25 15.16 1.20
C MET A 300 17.83 15.87 -0.10
N HIS A 301 17.61 17.19 -0.08
CA HIS A 301 17.39 17.99 -1.29
C HIS A 301 18.70 18.32 -2.03
N GLY A 302 19.86 17.90 -1.51
CA GLY A 302 21.16 18.11 -2.14
C GLY A 302 21.84 19.44 -1.78
N PHE A 303 21.35 20.16 -0.76
CA PHE A 303 21.98 21.38 -0.28
C PHE A 303 23.22 21.06 0.58
N ALA A 304 24.39 21.02 -0.05
CA ALA A 304 25.67 20.70 0.59
C ALA A 304 26.13 21.74 1.63
N GLU A 305 25.65 22.99 1.55
CA GLU A 305 26.10 24.09 2.43
C GLU A 305 25.72 23.92 3.91
N LYS A 306 24.68 23.12 4.22
CA LYS A 306 24.26 22.84 5.59
C LYS A 306 24.78 21.49 6.12
N ALA A 307 25.57 20.75 5.34
CA ALA A 307 26.08 19.45 5.73
C ALA A 307 27.30 19.60 6.68
N PRO A 308 27.37 18.82 7.78
CA PRO A 308 28.56 18.77 8.62
C PRO A 308 29.80 18.33 7.81
N GLU A 309 30.98 18.87 8.13
CA GLU A 309 32.23 18.52 7.44
C GLU A 309 32.67 17.06 7.67
N THR A 310 32.15 16.39 8.70
CA THR A 310 32.53 15.00 9.02
C THR A 310 31.55 13.99 8.43
N MET A 311 32.09 13.03 7.67
CA MET A 311 31.32 11.93 7.05
C MET A 311 30.42 11.20 8.05
N ARG A 312 30.91 10.92 9.27
CA ARG A 312 30.12 10.30 10.34
C ARG A 312 28.93 11.14 10.83
N ALA A 313 29.06 12.46 10.90
CA ALA A 313 27.96 13.32 11.31
C ALA A 313 26.91 13.45 10.19
N THR A 314 27.36 13.53 8.94
CA THR A 314 26.50 13.53 7.75
C THR A 314 25.74 12.20 7.62
N GLU A 315 26.39 11.06 7.83
CA GLU A 315 25.72 9.76 7.87
C GLU A 315 24.69 9.65 8.99
N ARG A 316 25.01 10.12 10.21
CA ARG A 316 24.05 10.15 11.32
C ARG A 316 22.84 11.03 11.02
N MET A 317 23.06 12.19 10.40
CA MET A 317 21.98 13.09 10.01
C MET A 317 21.11 12.50 8.89
N ILE A 318 21.70 11.85 7.90
CA ILE A 318 20.97 11.12 6.86
C ILE A 318 20.20 9.94 7.48
N ALA A 319 20.80 9.21 8.42
CA ALA A 319 20.15 8.11 9.11
C ALA A 319 18.90 8.59 9.86
N LEU A 320 19.03 9.64 10.70
CA LEU A 320 17.92 10.26 11.42
C LEU A 320 16.83 10.80 10.46
N GLY A 321 17.23 11.40 9.34
CA GLY A 321 16.32 11.86 8.30
C GLY A 321 15.56 10.72 7.61
N SER A 322 16.21 9.58 7.44
CA SER A 322 15.63 8.38 6.80
C SER A 322 14.66 7.60 7.69
N GLU A 323 14.71 7.77 9.01
CA GLU A 323 13.88 7.00 9.96
C GLU A 323 12.38 7.27 9.78
N ARG A 324 11.98 8.52 9.52
CA ARG A 324 10.56 8.87 9.36
C ARG A 324 9.95 8.24 8.09
N PRO A 325 10.56 8.36 6.89
CA PRO A 325 10.12 7.61 5.72
C PRO A 325 10.16 6.09 5.93
N LYS A 326 11.20 5.56 6.59
CA LYS A 326 11.32 4.12 6.88
C LYS A 326 10.19 3.60 7.76
N SER A 327 9.72 4.38 8.74
CA SER A 327 8.56 3.98 9.55
C SER A 327 7.31 3.79 8.69
N LYS A 328 7.05 4.72 7.76
CA LYS A 328 5.92 4.63 6.82
C LYS A 328 6.09 3.50 5.81
N LEU A 329 7.32 3.23 5.39
CA LEU A 329 7.63 2.13 4.47
C LEU A 329 7.41 0.78 5.15
N ARG A 330 7.87 0.63 6.39
CA ARG A 330 7.71 -0.60 7.19
C ARG A 330 6.24 -1.00 7.34
N ASP A 331 5.40 0.01 7.52
CA ASP A 331 3.97 -0.15 7.62
C ASP A 331 3.32 -0.71 6.34
N ILE A 332 3.77 -0.24 5.18
CA ILE A 332 3.39 -0.76 3.86
C ILE A 332 3.91 -2.20 3.69
N GLU A 333 5.16 -2.44 4.08
CA GLU A 333 5.78 -3.77 4.07
C GLU A 333 5.00 -4.80 4.89
N PHE A 334 4.53 -4.43 6.09
CA PHE A 334 3.69 -5.31 6.89
C PHE A 334 2.32 -5.58 6.25
N SER A 335 1.69 -4.57 5.65
CA SER A 335 0.44 -4.77 4.90
C SER A 335 0.65 -5.70 3.69
N ILE A 336 1.79 -5.61 2.99
CA ILE A 336 2.13 -6.53 1.89
C ILE A 336 2.29 -7.96 2.41
N ASN A 337 2.96 -8.15 3.55
CA ASN A 337 3.08 -9.48 4.17
C ASN A 337 1.70 -10.08 4.50
N LYS A 338 0.81 -9.26 5.06
CA LYS A 338 -0.56 -9.67 5.40
C LYS A 338 -1.36 -10.03 4.14
N LEU A 339 -1.27 -9.21 3.09
CA LEU A 339 -1.88 -9.49 1.79
C LEU A 339 -1.37 -10.80 1.21
N GLY A 340 -0.06 -11.07 1.31
CA GLY A 340 0.51 -12.33 0.89
C GLY A 340 -0.08 -13.54 1.64
N LYS A 341 -0.27 -13.45 2.97
CA LYS A 341 -0.87 -14.52 3.77
C LYS A 341 -2.31 -14.81 3.34
N VAL A 342 -3.12 -13.76 3.19
CA VAL A 342 -4.49 -13.87 2.69
C VAL A 342 -4.53 -14.51 1.30
N LEU A 343 -3.66 -14.05 0.39
CA LEU A 343 -3.59 -14.58 -0.98
C LEU A 343 -3.18 -16.06 -0.98
N TYR A 344 -2.26 -16.45 -0.11
CA TYR A 344 -1.84 -17.84 0.06
C TYR A 344 -2.97 -18.72 0.60
N ASN A 345 -3.72 -18.26 1.62
CA ASN A 345 -4.86 -18.97 2.19
C ASN A 345 -6.01 -19.17 1.18
N LEU A 346 -6.32 -18.12 0.40
CA LEU A 346 -7.28 -18.21 -0.70
C LEU A 346 -6.78 -19.15 -1.81
N SER A 347 -5.48 -19.13 -2.10
CA SER A 347 -4.85 -20.02 -3.08
C SER A 347 -4.95 -21.49 -2.67
N LYS A 348 -4.74 -21.83 -1.39
CA LYS A 348 -4.94 -23.19 -0.85
C LYS A 348 -6.36 -23.69 -1.10
N GLY A 349 -7.37 -22.84 -0.91
CA GLY A 349 -8.77 -23.21 -1.13
C GLY A 349 -9.11 -23.44 -2.60
N HIS A 350 -8.53 -22.65 -3.51
CA HIS A 350 -8.88 -22.64 -4.92
C HIS A 350 -8.04 -23.61 -5.79
N TYR A 351 -6.76 -23.83 -5.47
CA TYR A 351 -5.87 -24.64 -6.29
C TYR A 351 -5.91 -26.12 -5.90
N THR A 352 -6.77 -26.89 -6.58
CA THR A 352 -6.89 -28.35 -6.42
C THR A 352 -6.00 -29.15 -7.38
N TYR A 353 -5.25 -28.48 -8.26
CA TYR A 353 -4.44 -29.10 -9.32
C TYR A 353 -2.96 -28.67 -9.22
N LYS A 354 -2.07 -29.37 -9.95
CA LYS A 354 -0.63 -29.07 -9.97
C LYS A 354 -0.37 -27.73 -10.65
N LYS A 355 0.29 -26.81 -9.94
CA LYS A 355 0.70 -25.50 -10.47
C LYS A 355 2.18 -25.28 -10.15
N ILE A 356 2.94 -24.82 -11.15
CA ILE A 356 4.35 -24.48 -10.96
C ILE A 356 4.41 -23.07 -10.43
N PHE A 357 4.99 -22.89 -9.25
CA PHE A 357 5.28 -21.59 -8.68
C PHE A 357 6.74 -21.24 -8.96
N ARG A 358 6.95 -20.02 -9.45
CA ARG A 358 8.29 -19.45 -9.58
C ARG A 358 8.61 -18.69 -8.30
N LEU A 359 9.60 -19.15 -7.54
CA LEU A 359 10.08 -18.44 -6.37
C LEU A 359 11.15 -17.43 -6.80
N THR A 360 10.86 -16.15 -6.62
CA THR A 360 11.85 -15.07 -6.79
C THR A 360 12.63 -14.93 -5.49
N GLN A 361 13.81 -15.53 -5.43
CA GLN A 361 14.70 -15.34 -4.28
C GLN A 361 15.49 -14.03 -4.39
N PRO A 362 15.85 -13.38 -3.26
CA PRO A 362 16.65 -12.15 -3.24
C PRO A 362 18.01 -12.27 -3.95
N ASN A 363 18.55 -13.50 -4.06
CA ASN A 363 19.84 -13.76 -4.69
C ASN A 363 19.80 -13.83 -6.22
N ASN A 364 18.69 -13.43 -6.86
CA ASN A 364 18.48 -13.53 -8.30
C ASN A 364 18.61 -14.97 -8.86
N ASN A 365 18.66 -15.97 -7.99
CA ASN A 365 18.56 -17.38 -8.34
C ASN A 365 17.08 -17.73 -8.48
N ILE A 366 16.66 -17.93 -9.72
CA ILE A 366 15.31 -18.37 -10.05
C ILE A 366 15.24 -19.86 -9.72
N THR A 367 14.47 -20.22 -8.70
CA THR A 367 14.17 -21.62 -8.39
C THR A 367 12.69 -21.88 -8.71
N GLU A 368 12.43 -22.91 -9.50
CA GLU A 368 11.08 -23.33 -9.86
C GLU A 368 10.65 -24.45 -8.91
N VAL A 369 9.52 -24.29 -8.23
CA VAL A 369 8.96 -25.31 -7.33
C VAL A 369 7.58 -25.71 -7.85
N MET A 370 7.34 -27.01 -7.99
CA MET A 370 6.04 -27.54 -8.41
C MET A 370 5.19 -27.85 -7.18
N ALA A 371 3.98 -27.27 -7.10
CA ALA A 371 3.00 -27.64 -6.08
C ALA A 371 2.20 -28.89 -6.49
N ASN A 372 1.85 -29.73 -5.51
CA ASN A 372 1.10 -30.98 -5.68
C ASN A 372 1.83 -32.03 -6.55
N PHE A 373 3.15 -32.17 -6.41
CA PHE A 373 3.92 -33.21 -7.09
C PHE A 373 4.23 -34.37 -6.12
N TYR A 374 3.87 -35.59 -6.54
CA TYR A 374 4.18 -36.82 -5.81
C TYR A 374 5.26 -37.58 -6.57
N THR A 375 6.40 -37.82 -5.94
CA THR A 375 7.45 -38.74 -6.38
C THR A 375 7.64 -39.84 -5.34
N ASP A 376 7.82 -41.08 -5.79
CA ASP A 376 7.89 -42.27 -4.94
C ASP A 376 9.04 -42.29 -3.90
N VAL A 377 9.96 -41.32 -3.94
CA VAL A 377 11.18 -41.30 -3.08
C VAL A 377 11.28 -40.04 -2.21
N SER A 378 10.42 -39.04 -2.41
CA SER A 378 10.39 -37.84 -1.57
C SER A 378 8.95 -37.48 -1.26
N GLY A 379 8.60 -37.45 0.02
CA GLY A 379 7.35 -36.83 0.48
C GLY A 379 7.18 -35.45 -0.16
N ALA A 380 5.93 -35.10 -0.49
CA ALA A 380 5.62 -33.88 -1.21
C ALA A 380 6.26 -32.66 -0.52
N ILE A 381 6.92 -31.80 -1.31
CA ILE A 381 7.50 -30.54 -0.83
C ILE A 381 6.41 -29.51 -0.49
N LEU A 382 5.20 -29.68 -1.03
CA LEU A 382 4.02 -28.83 -0.78
C LEU A 382 2.75 -29.57 -1.22
N ASP A 383 1.97 -30.08 -0.25
CA ASP A 383 0.65 -30.70 -0.50
C ASP A 383 -0.46 -29.73 -0.10
N LEU A 384 -0.85 -28.84 -1.03
CA LEU A 384 -1.93 -27.88 -0.78
C LEU A 384 -3.29 -28.58 -0.56
N LYS A 385 -3.44 -29.83 -1.01
CA LYS A 385 -4.69 -30.58 -0.84
C LYS A 385 -4.84 -31.07 0.59
N LYS A 386 -3.76 -31.60 1.19
CA LYS A 386 -3.75 -32.04 2.60
C LYS A 386 -3.85 -30.85 3.57
N GLU A 387 -3.19 -29.73 3.24
CA GLU A 387 -3.17 -28.54 4.08
C GLU A 387 -4.30 -27.53 3.81
N ARG A 388 -5.28 -27.89 2.98
CA ARG A 388 -6.29 -26.96 2.46
C ARG A 388 -6.99 -26.14 3.55
N HIS A 389 -7.27 -26.80 4.67
CA HIS A 389 -7.98 -26.23 5.81
C HIS A 389 -7.07 -25.84 6.98
N MET A 390 -5.75 -26.02 6.84
CA MET A 390 -4.75 -25.62 7.84
C MET A 390 -4.33 -24.16 7.60
N LEU A 391 -4.85 -23.27 8.43
CA LEU A 391 -4.65 -21.81 8.31
C LEU A 391 -3.32 -21.31 8.87
N ASP A 392 -2.81 -21.89 9.95
CA ASP A 392 -1.70 -21.29 10.72
C ASP A 392 -0.32 -21.83 10.31
N GLN A 393 -0.28 -23.03 9.72
CA GLN A 393 0.96 -23.63 9.20
C GLN A 393 1.16 -23.24 7.74
N HIS A 394 2.18 -22.41 7.53
CA HIS A 394 2.61 -21.99 6.20
C HIS A 394 4.02 -22.54 5.97
N ASP A 395 4.16 -23.43 5.00
CA ASP A 395 5.48 -23.88 4.53
C ASP A 395 6.26 -22.76 3.83
N VAL A 396 5.54 -21.70 3.40
CA VAL A 396 6.10 -20.55 2.70
C VAL A 396 6.16 -19.34 3.64
N ARG A 397 7.37 -18.82 3.87
CA ARG A 397 7.57 -17.53 4.53
C ARG A 397 7.43 -16.40 3.50
N ILE A 398 6.56 -15.45 3.81
CA ILE A 398 6.35 -14.25 2.98
C ILE A 398 7.19 -13.13 3.58
N GLU A 399 8.16 -12.66 2.80
CA GLU A 399 9.01 -11.53 3.17
C GLU A 399 8.70 -10.36 2.25
N SER A 400 8.39 -9.22 2.87
CA SER A 400 8.27 -7.94 2.17
C SER A 400 9.60 -7.23 2.22
N GLY A 401 9.98 -6.68 1.08
CA GLY A 401 11.19 -5.90 0.94
C GLY A 401 11.16 -5.15 -0.37
N SER A 402 11.84 -4.01 -0.40
CA SER A 402 12.07 -3.30 -1.64
C SER A 402 13.11 -4.05 -2.47
N THR A 403 12.85 -4.23 -3.77
CA THR A 403 13.87 -4.62 -4.76
C THR A 403 14.78 -3.46 -5.12
N MET A 404 14.62 -2.29 -4.47
CA MET A 404 15.51 -1.15 -4.65
C MET A 404 16.95 -1.60 -4.42
N PRO A 405 17.89 -1.23 -5.30
CA PRO A 405 19.28 -1.62 -5.14
C PRO A 405 19.77 -1.05 -3.80
N SER A 406 19.98 -1.92 -2.82
CA SER A 406 20.83 -1.57 -1.70
C SER A 406 22.19 -1.18 -2.26
N SER A 407 22.89 -0.25 -1.60
CA SER A 407 24.25 0.07 -1.99
C SER A 407 25.09 -1.18 -1.72
N LYS A 408 25.29 -1.99 -2.76
CA LYS A 408 26.00 -3.26 -2.69
C LYS A 408 27.42 -3.08 -2.13
N TYR A 409 28.01 -1.91 -2.38
CA TYR A 409 29.30 -1.50 -1.81
C TYR A 409 29.23 -1.12 -0.33
N ALA A 410 28.15 -0.47 0.11
CA ALA A 410 27.96 -0.17 1.54
C ALA A 410 27.73 -1.46 2.35
N GLU A 411 26.94 -2.40 1.82
CA GLU A 411 26.81 -3.73 2.43
C GLU A 411 28.17 -4.44 2.48
N LEU A 412 28.88 -4.51 1.35
CA LEU A 412 30.20 -5.14 1.30
C LEU A 412 31.19 -4.50 2.29
N ALA A 413 31.16 -3.17 2.46
CA ALA A 413 32.02 -2.46 3.42
C ALA A 413 31.75 -2.92 4.87
N VAL A 414 30.48 -3.05 5.26
CA VAL A 414 30.09 -3.57 6.58
C VAL A 414 30.55 -5.03 6.75
N TYR A 415 30.39 -5.87 5.72
CA TYR A 415 30.84 -7.26 5.77
C TYR A 415 32.38 -7.37 5.82
N LEU A 416 33.11 -6.48 5.15
CA LEU A 416 34.57 -6.41 5.22
C LEU A 416 35.05 -5.96 6.59
N GLU A 417 34.40 -4.97 7.21
CA GLU A 417 34.71 -4.53 8.58
C GLU A 417 34.41 -5.65 9.58
N ALA A 418 33.26 -6.33 9.45
CA ALA A 418 32.90 -7.48 10.28
C ALA A 418 33.87 -8.66 10.11
N TYR A 419 34.40 -8.87 8.90
CA TYR A 419 35.45 -9.85 8.64
C TYR A 419 36.80 -9.44 9.28
N GLN A 420 37.17 -8.17 9.20
CA GLN A 420 38.36 -7.64 9.88
C GLN A 420 38.26 -7.77 11.41
N MET A 421 37.05 -7.61 11.96
CA MET A 421 36.75 -7.83 13.38
C MET A 421 36.64 -9.33 13.75
N GLY A 422 36.74 -10.25 12.79
CA GLY A 422 36.65 -11.69 13.02
C GLY A 422 35.24 -12.21 13.34
N ILE A 423 34.20 -11.42 13.09
CA ILE A 423 32.79 -11.76 13.38
C ILE A 423 32.19 -12.60 12.24
N VAL A 424 32.64 -12.37 11.00
CA VAL A 424 32.07 -12.99 9.80
C VAL A 424 33.16 -13.75 9.02
N ASP A 425 32.80 -14.88 8.43
CA ASP A 425 33.71 -15.71 7.63
C ASP A 425 33.84 -15.20 6.18
N LYS A 426 34.95 -15.54 5.52
CA LYS A 426 35.27 -15.23 4.11
C LYS A 426 34.16 -15.67 3.16
N TYR A 427 33.49 -16.79 3.46
CA TYR A 427 32.38 -17.31 2.66
C TYR A 427 31.20 -16.33 2.59
N GLU A 428 30.82 -15.73 3.71
CA GLU A 428 29.71 -14.78 3.76
C GLU A 428 30.05 -13.46 3.07
N VAL A 429 31.30 -12.99 3.20
CA VAL A 429 31.79 -11.81 2.46
C VAL A 429 31.76 -12.04 0.94
N LEU A 430 32.20 -13.21 0.48
CA LEU A 430 32.21 -13.59 -0.94
C LEU A 430 30.80 -13.67 -1.53
N LYS A 431 29.83 -14.22 -0.78
CA LYS A 431 28.42 -14.27 -1.21
C LYS A 431 27.84 -12.88 -1.46
N LYS A 432 28.19 -11.91 -0.60
CA LYS A 432 27.69 -10.52 -0.67
C LYS A 432 28.44 -9.62 -1.66
N ASN A 433 29.59 -10.05 -2.18
CA ASN A 433 30.33 -9.28 -3.18
C ASN A 433 29.56 -9.22 -4.53
N PRO A 434 29.25 -8.03 -5.07
CA PRO A 434 28.41 -7.88 -6.24
C PRO A 434 29.12 -8.10 -7.60
N GLU A 435 30.46 -8.02 -7.67
CA GLU A 435 31.20 -8.03 -8.94
C GLU A 435 31.75 -9.41 -9.33
N LEU A 436 31.76 -10.36 -8.39
CA LEU A 436 32.23 -11.71 -8.65
C LEU A 436 31.14 -12.53 -9.33
N PHE A 437 31.33 -12.83 -10.62
CA PHE A 437 30.42 -13.65 -11.41
C PHE A 437 30.52 -15.15 -11.07
N ASP A 438 31.72 -15.66 -10.78
CA ASP A 438 31.97 -17.07 -10.46
C ASP A 438 32.17 -17.29 -8.95
N LYS A 439 31.11 -17.05 -8.17
CA LYS A 439 31.15 -17.23 -6.71
C LYS A 439 31.28 -18.71 -6.34
N GLU A 440 30.55 -19.58 -7.03
CA GLU A 440 30.55 -21.03 -6.76
C GLU A 440 31.90 -21.67 -7.08
N GLY A 441 32.56 -21.30 -8.20
CA GLY A 441 33.88 -21.82 -8.54
C GLY A 441 34.98 -21.32 -7.61
N ILE A 442 34.85 -20.12 -7.02
CA ILE A 442 35.77 -19.64 -5.98
C ILE A 442 35.54 -20.40 -4.66
N MET A 443 34.29 -20.65 -4.28
CA MET A 443 33.96 -21.42 -3.07
C MET A 443 34.50 -22.85 -3.15
N ARG A 444 34.24 -23.55 -4.27
CA ARG A 444 34.75 -24.92 -4.50
C ARG A 444 36.27 -24.99 -4.45
N ARG A 445 36.97 -24.05 -5.11
CA ARG A 445 38.44 -23.98 -5.06
C ARG A 445 38.98 -23.68 -3.66
N THR A 446 38.22 -22.97 -2.83
CA THR A 446 38.62 -22.67 -1.45
C THR A 446 38.47 -23.91 -0.58
N GLU A 447 37.36 -24.64 -0.71
CA GLU A 447 37.12 -25.92 -0.03
C GLU A 447 38.16 -26.97 -0.42
N GLU A 448 38.44 -27.13 -1.72
CA GLU A 448 39.48 -28.04 -2.23
C GLU A 448 40.86 -27.68 -1.67
N LYS A 449 41.22 -26.39 -1.63
CA LYS A 449 42.48 -25.94 -1.02
C LYS A 449 42.55 -26.23 0.47
N GLN A 450 41.45 -26.07 1.20
CA GLN A 450 41.41 -26.34 2.63
C GLN A 450 41.55 -27.84 2.91
N LEU A 451 40.89 -28.69 2.12
CA LEU A 451 41.03 -30.13 2.18
C LEU A 451 42.47 -30.58 1.86
N LEU A 452 43.07 -30.00 0.81
CA LEU A 452 44.46 -30.28 0.44
C LEU A 452 45.44 -29.81 1.53
N GLN A 453 45.21 -28.67 2.17
CA GLN A 453 46.03 -28.21 3.28
C GLN A 453 45.94 -29.14 4.51
N GLN A 454 44.75 -29.63 4.85
CA GLN A 454 44.58 -30.62 5.91
C GLN A 454 45.30 -31.92 5.57
N GLN A 455 45.22 -32.37 4.32
CA GLN A 455 45.92 -33.57 3.86
C GLN A 455 47.44 -33.40 3.91
N ILE A 456 47.96 -32.22 3.52
CA ILE A 456 49.39 -31.90 3.61
C ILE A 456 49.85 -31.79 5.07
N GLN A 457 49.04 -31.24 5.96
CA GLN A 457 49.36 -31.21 7.40
C GLN A 457 49.40 -32.62 7.99
N ALA A 458 48.42 -33.47 7.69
CA ALA A 458 48.41 -34.86 8.12
C ALA A 458 49.61 -35.65 7.56
N MET A 459 49.94 -35.46 6.28
CA MET A 459 51.14 -36.06 5.68
C MET A 459 52.43 -35.52 6.29
N SER A 460 52.50 -34.23 6.62
CA SER A 460 53.67 -33.62 7.26
C SER A 460 53.85 -34.12 8.69
N GLU A 461 52.77 -34.32 9.45
CA GLU A 461 52.80 -34.95 10.77
C GLU A 461 53.23 -36.41 10.69
N GLN A 462 52.75 -37.17 9.70
CA GLN A 462 53.21 -38.54 9.46
C GLN A 462 54.70 -38.59 9.11
N ILE A 463 55.19 -37.71 8.24
CA ILE A 463 56.61 -37.61 7.91
C ILE A 463 57.44 -37.22 9.14
N LYS A 464 56.94 -36.30 9.97
CA LYS A 464 57.61 -35.89 11.21
C LYS A 464 57.70 -37.04 12.21
N ASN A 465 56.63 -37.84 12.36
CA ASN A 465 56.64 -39.03 13.21
C ASN A 465 57.61 -40.09 12.67
N LEU A 466 57.62 -40.33 11.35
CA LEU A 466 58.54 -41.28 10.71
C LEU A 466 60.01 -40.84 10.79
N GLN A 467 60.30 -39.53 10.67
CA GLN A 467 61.65 -39.00 10.87
C GLN A 467 62.09 -39.05 12.34
N GLY A 468 61.15 -38.91 13.28
CA GLY A 468 61.40 -39.11 14.71
C GLY A 468 61.79 -40.56 15.04
N ASP A 469 61.09 -41.53 14.46
CA ASP A 469 61.39 -42.96 14.62
C ASP A 469 62.70 -43.40 13.92
N LEU A 470 63.16 -42.66 12.91
CA LEU A 470 64.43 -42.93 12.21
C LEU A 470 65.67 -42.38 12.94
N GLN A 471 65.49 -41.59 14.00
CA GLN A 471 66.57 -41.04 14.82
C GLN A 471 66.73 -41.72 16.20
N THR A 472 65.95 -42.76 16.49
CA THR A 472 66.19 -43.72 17.58
C THR A 472 66.68 -45.03 17.01
#